data_AF-A0A4V2XFU8-F1
#
_entry.id   AF-A0A4V2XFU8-F1
#
_cell.length_a   1.000
_cell.length_b   1.000
_cell.length_c   1.000
_cell.angle_alpha   90.00
_cell.angle_beta   90.00
_cell.angle_gamma   90.00
#
_symmetry.space_group_name_H-M   'P 1'
#
loop_
_entity.id
_entity.type
_entity.pdbx_description
1 polymer ?
#
loop_
_entity_poly.entity_id
_entity_poly.type
_entity_poly.pdbx_seq_one_letter_code
_entity_poly.pdbx_strand_id
1 'polypeptide(L)'
;MSIAALVAWLVTAVGGFYMLGTWMARGGASREGSSRLPVPVIFGHFLLAATGLVVWVVYLFADTGALAWTAFAILLPVALLGFVMFARWLAVTRTPAVRTTQGAPGAATPDTPAEHAFPVPVVLGHGLFAVVTLILVLLAALQA
;
A
#
# COMPACT_ATOMS: atom_id res chain seq x y z
N MET A 1 19.72 13.83 -1.10
CA MET A 1 18.72 12.84 -0.63
C MET A 1 17.99 12.10 -1.76
N SER A 2 18.13 12.56 -3.01
CA SER A 2 17.24 12.17 -4.10
C SER A 2 17.35 10.72 -4.59
N ILE A 3 18.58 10.18 -4.66
CA ILE A 3 18.81 8.77 -5.03
C ILE A 3 18.35 7.82 -3.92
N ALA A 4 18.61 8.16 -2.66
CA ALA A 4 18.13 7.36 -1.52
C ALA A 4 16.59 7.31 -1.50
N ALA A 5 15.93 8.44 -1.78
CA ALA A 5 14.47 8.51 -1.93
C ALA A 5 13.98 7.58 -3.05
N LEU A 6 14.64 7.59 -4.22
CA LEU A 6 14.30 6.72 -5.34
C LEU A 6 14.42 5.23 -4.96
N VAL A 7 15.54 4.83 -4.36
CA VAL A 7 15.76 3.43 -3.95
C VAL A 7 14.71 2.99 -2.92
N ALA A 8 14.44 3.82 -1.90
CA ALA A 8 13.42 3.54 -0.90
C ALA A 8 12.02 3.42 -1.53
N TRP A 9 11.69 4.30 -2.48
CA TRP A 9 10.42 4.26 -3.19
C TRP A 9 10.29 2.99 -4.04
N LEU A 10 11.35 2.57 -4.74
CA LEU A 10 11.35 1.34 -5.54
C LEU A 10 11.14 0.11 -4.65
N VAL A 11 11.81 0.03 -3.50
CA VAL A 11 11.60 -1.06 -2.52
C VAL A 11 10.16 -1.06 -2.01
N THR A 12 9.61 0.11 -1.71
CA THR A 12 8.20 0.28 -1.31
C THR A 12 7.25 -0.21 -2.41
N ALA A 13 7.52 0.15 -3.67
CA ALA A 13 6.73 -0.22 -4.83
C ALA A 13 6.72 -1.74 -5.03
N VAL A 14 7.86 -2.41 -4.92
CA VAL A 14 7.94 -3.88 -5.00
C VAL A 14 7.07 -4.54 -3.93
N GLY A 15 7.12 -4.06 -2.68
CA GLY A 15 6.23 -4.52 -1.62
C GLY A 15 4.75 -4.31 -1.95
N GLY A 16 4.40 -3.15 -2.52
CA GLY A 16 3.04 -2.83 -2.97
C GLY A 16 2.54 -3.74 -4.10
N PHE A 17 3.38 -4.00 -5.10
CA PHE A 17 3.09 -4.93 -6.19
C PHE A 17 2.86 -6.36 -5.69
N TYR A 18 3.70 -6.84 -4.77
CA TYR A 18 3.52 -8.16 -4.18
C TYR A 18 2.17 -8.27 -3.46
N MET A 19 1.81 -7.29 -2.64
CA MET A 19 0.51 -7.27 -1.96
C MET A 19 -0.66 -7.21 -2.95
N LEU A 20 -0.58 -6.37 -3.99
CA LEU A 20 -1.59 -6.29 -5.03
C LEU A 20 -1.76 -7.63 -5.77
N GLY A 21 -0.65 -8.28 -6.13
CA GLY A 21 -0.64 -9.59 -6.76
C GLY A 21 -1.28 -10.67 -5.90
N THR A 22 -0.91 -10.75 -4.62
CA THR A 22 -1.51 -11.70 -3.68
C THR A 22 -3.00 -11.46 -3.45
N TRP A 23 -3.43 -10.19 -3.40
CA TRP A 23 -4.84 -9.82 -3.28
C TRP A 23 -5.66 -10.21 -4.51
N MET A 24 -5.14 -9.94 -5.72
CA MET A 24 -5.79 -10.35 -6.97
C MET A 24 -5.88 -11.87 -7.11
N ALA A 25 -4.79 -12.59 -6.81
CA ALA A 25 -4.73 -14.05 -6.90
C ALA A 25 -5.73 -14.76 -5.97
N ARG A 26 -6.18 -14.07 -4.91
CA ARG A 26 -7.16 -14.58 -3.95
C ARG A 26 -8.57 -14.01 -4.15
N GLY A 27 -8.85 -13.47 -5.34
CA GLY A 27 -10.18 -13.01 -5.72
C GLY A 27 -10.61 -11.69 -5.10
N GLY A 28 -9.67 -10.87 -4.60
CA GLY A 28 -10.00 -9.58 -3.97
C GLY A 28 -10.72 -8.60 -4.90
N ALA A 29 -10.49 -8.71 -6.22
CA ALA A 29 -11.14 -7.90 -7.25
C ALA A 29 -12.48 -8.48 -7.75
N SER A 30 -12.84 -9.71 -7.35
CA SER A 30 -14.07 -10.37 -7.78
C SER A 30 -15.27 -9.84 -6.99
N ARG A 31 -16.41 -9.60 -7.67
CA ARG A 31 -17.67 -9.20 -7.02
C ARG A 31 -18.19 -10.23 -6.00
N GLU A 32 -17.75 -11.47 -6.12
CA GLU A 32 -18.11 -12.61 -5.27
C GLU A 32 -17.14 -12.80 -4.09
N GLY A 33 -16.00 -12.10 -4.07
CA GLY A 33 -14.98 -12.24 -3.02
C GLY A 33 -15.30 -11.41 -1.78
N SER A 34 -15.05 -11.96 -0.58
CA SER A 34 -15.32 -11.32 0.72
C SER A 34 -14.37 -10.17 1.10
N SER A 35 -13.67 -9.56 0.13
CA SER A 35 -12.67 -8.52 0.37
C SER A 35 -13.30 -7.27 0.98
N ARG A 36 -12.87 -6.91 2.20
CA ARG A 36 -13.34 -5.69 2.86
C ARG A 36 -12.54 -4.46 2.45
N LEU A 37 -11.62 -4.56 1.50
CA LEU A 37 -10.90 -3.41 0.94
C LEU A 37 -11.58 -2.95 -0.36
N PRO A 38 -11.92 -1.66 -0.52
CA PRO A 38 -12.61 -1.19 -1.71
C PRO A 38 -11.61 -1.16 -2.87
N VAL A 39 -11.92 -1.91 -3.91
CA VAL A 39 -11.17 -1.99 -5.17
C VAL A 39 -10.71 -0.61 -5.68
N PRO A 40 -11.57 0.44 -5.73
CA PRO A 40 -11.14 1.74 -6.25
C PRO A 40 -10.04 2.40 -5.42
N VAL A 41 -10.00 2.17 -4.11
CA VAL A 41 -9.00 2.78 -3.22
C VAL A 41 -7.65 2.10 -3.45
N ILE A 42 -7.61 0.77 -3.66
CA ILE A 42 -6.37 0.02 -3.92
C ILE A 42 -5.72 0.49 -5.22
N PHE A 43 -6.50 0.49 -6.31
CA PHE A 43 -6.00 0.97 -7.60
C PHE A 43 -5.68 2.47 -7.55
N GLY A 44 -6.48 3.28 -6.86
CA GLY A 44 -6.21 4.70 -6.67
C GLY A 44 -4.88 4.96 -5.96
N HIS A 45 -4.63 4.28 -4.83
CA HIS A 45 -3.35 4.36 -4.12
C HIS A 45 -2.17 3.94 -5.01
N PHE A 46 -2.31 2.82 -5.70
CA PHE A 46 -1.26 2.26 -6.55
C PHE A 46 -0.94 3.16 -7.76
N LEU A 47 -1.96 3.64 -8.48
CA LEU A 47 -1.77 4.54 -9.62
C LEU A 47 -1.19 5.89 -9.19
N LEU A 48 -1.63 6.42 -8.05
CA LEU A 48 -1.10 7.67 -7.51
C LEU A 48 0.36 7.53 -7.07
N ALA A 49 0.72 6.40 -6.46
CA ALA A 49 2.10 6.06 -6.12
C ALA A 49 2.98 5.94 -7.36
N ALA A 50 2.49 5.27 -8.42
CA ALA A 50 3.20 5.14 -9.69
C ALA A 50 3.38 6.51 -10.37
N THR A 51 2.35 7.35 -10.36
CA THR A 51 2.40 8.71 -10.92
C THR A 51 3.43 9.56 -10.17
N GLY A 52 3.40 9.53 -8.83
CA GLY A 52 4.40 10.22 -8.01
C GLY A 52 5.81 9.76 -8.32
N LEU A 53 6.03 8.45 -8.49
CA LEU A 53 7.34 7.89 -8.82
C LEU A 53 7.83 8.36 -10.19
N VAL A 54 6.95 8.44 -11.19
CA VAL A 54 7.28 8.99 -12.51
C VAL A 54 7.68 10.46 -12.38
N VAL A 55 6.90 11.28 -11.66
CA VAL A 55 7.24 12.69 -11.41
C VAL A 55 8.59 12.81 -10.72
N TRP A 56 8.89 11.93 -9.74
CA TRP A 56 10.19 11.90 -9.06
C TRP A 56 11.34 11.58 -10.01
N VAL A 57 11.18 10.58 -10.89
CA VAL A 57 12.17 10.23 -11.89
C VAL A 57 12.41 11.39 -12.86
N VAL A 58 11.35 12.08 -13.31
CA VAL A 58 11.49 13.28 -14.14
C VAL A 58 12.24 14.39 -13.40
N TYR A 59 11.96 14.60 -12.11
CA TYR A 59 12.71 15.54 -11.27
C TYR A 59 14.22 15.23 -11.28
N LEU A 60 14.63 13.97 -11.22
CA LEU A 60 16.07 13.61 -11.24
C LEU A 60 16.79 14.01 -12.53
N PHE A 61 16.06 14.18 -13.64
CA PHE A 61 16.63 14.63 -14.92
C PHE A 61 16.51 16.14 -15.12
N ALA A 62 15.38 16.74 -14.72
CA ALA A 62 15.09 18.15 -14.92
C ALA A 62 15.62 19.05 -13.80
N ASP A 63 15.97 18.48 -12.64
CA ASP A 63 16.52 19.13 -11.45
C ASP A 63 15.76 20.40 -11.03
N THR A 64 14.43 20.35 -11.12
CA THR A 64 13.57 21.49 -10.82
C THR A 64 12.87 21.28 -9.48
N GLY A 65 13.08 22.20 -8.53
CA GLY A 65 12.43 22.13 -7.21
C GLY A 65 10.91 22.01 -7.25
N ALA A 66 10.24 22.63 -8.23
CA ALA A 66 8.80 22.49 -8.44
C ALA A 66 8.34 21.04 -8.65
N LEU A 67 9.13 20.22 -9.37
CA LEU A 67 8.83 18.80 -9.56
C LEU A 67 9.05 17.99 -8.27
N ALA A 68 10.07 18.32 -7.48
CA ALA A 68 10.31 17.69 -6.19
C ALA A 68 9.13 17.95 -5.23
N TRP A 69 8.66 19.20 -5.14
CA TRP A 69 7.48 19.57 -4.35
C TRP A 69 6.19 18.94 -4.88
N THR A 70 6.05 18.80 -6.20
CA THR A 70 4.89 18.12 -6.81
C THR A 70 4.86 16.64 -6.44
N ALA A 71 5.99 15.93 -6.55
CA ALA A 71 6.10 14.53 -6.14
C ALA A 71 5.81 14.36 -4.63
N PHE A 72 6.31 15.26 -3.79
CA PHE A 72 6.00 15.27 -2.37
C PHE A 72 4.50 15.47 -2.12
N ALA A 73 3.87 16.45 -2.77
CA ALA A 73 2.44 16.72 -2.65
C ALA A 73 1.58 15.53 -3.09
N ILE A 74 2.01 14.77 -4.10
CA ILE A 74 1.37 13.52 -4.53
C ILE A 74 1.57 12.40 -3.50
N LEU A 75 2.74 12.31 -2.86
CA LEU A 75 3.00 11.29 -1.84
C LEU A 75 2.13 11.43 -0.59
N LEU A 76 1.67 12.63 -0.23
CA LEU A 76 0.79 12.86 0.92
C LEU A 76 -0.54 12.08 0.83
N PRO A 77 -1.36 12.22 -0.22
CA PRO A 77 -2.56 11.40 -0.39
C PRO A 77 -2.23 9.91 -0.57
N VAL A 78 -1.11 9.54 -1.21
CA VAL A 78 -0.66 8.14 -1.28
C VAL A 78 -0.48 7.57 0.14
N ALA A 79 0.25 8.26 1.00
CA ALA A 79 0.49 7.86 2.38
C ALA A 79 -0.80 7.79 3.19
N LEU A 80 -1.70 8.76 3.02
CA LEU A 80 -3.01 8.76 3.69
C LEU A 80 -3.86 7.55 3.28
N LEU A 81 -3.98 7.27 1.98
CA LEU A 81 -4.72 6.11 1.50
C LEU A 81 -4.09 4.80 2.00
N GLY A 82 -2.75 4.70 1.98
CA GLY A 82 -2.02 3.54 2.49
C GLY A 82 -2.27 3.32 4.00
N PHE A 83 -2.29 4.39 4.78
CA PHE A 83 -2.61 4.34 6.21
C PHE A 83 -4.06 3.88 6.46
N VAL A 84 -5.03 4.38 5.68
CA VAL A 84 -6.44 3.94 5.78
C VAL A 84 -6.55 2.44 5.47
N MET A 85 -5.86 1.93 4.46
CA MET A 85 -5.83 0.49 4.17
C MET A 85 -5.19 -0.30 5.30
N PHE A 86 -4.06 0.17 5.82
CA PHE A 86 -3.37 -0.46 6.94
C PHE A 86 -4.27 -0.53 8.18
N ALA A 87 -4.99 0.54 8.51
CA ALA A 87 -5.93 0.57 9.63
C ALA A 87 -7.07 -0.44 9.45
N ARG A 88 -7.62 -0.57 8.23
CA ARG A 88 -8.66 -1.56 7.91
C ARG A 88 -8.14 -2.99 7.98
N TRP A 89 -6.96 -3.25 7.43
CA TRP A 89 -6.27 -4.53 7.52
C TRP A 89 -6.00 -4.93 8.97
N LEU A 90 -5.53 -3.98 9.79
CA LEU A 90 -5.25 -4.21 11.20
C LEU A 90 -6.53 -4.52 12.00
N ALA A 91 -7.63 -3.83 11.71
CA ALA A 91 -8.93 -4.11 12.33
C ALA A 91 -9.40 -5.53 12.00
N VAL A 92 -9.30 -5.96 10.73
CA VAL A 92 -9.67 -7.32 10.30
C VAL A 92 -8.75 -8.37 10.94
N THR A 93 -7.45 -8.13 10.99
CA THR A 93 -6.47 -9.08 11.56
C THR A 93 -6.58 -9.20 13.08
N ARG A 94 -6.97 -8.11 13.78
CA ARG A 94 -7.15 -8.09 15.23
C ARG A 94 -8.51 -8.59 15.69
N THR A 95 -9.51 -8.68 14.82
CA THR A 95 -10.78 -9.27 15.19
C THR A 95 -10.52 -10.76 15.39
N PRO A 96 -10.52 -11.29 16.62
CA PRO A 96 -10.43 -12.72 16.79
C PRO A 96 -11.63 -13.28 16.04
N ALA A 97 -11.45 -14.33 15.24
CA ALA A 97 -12.58 -15.16 14.89
C ALA A 97 -13.27 -15.48 16.21
N VAL A 98 -14.44 -14.88 16.46
CA VAL A 98 -15.36 -15.46 17.43
C VAL A 98 -15.48 -16.88 16.91
N ARG A 99 -14.88 -17.82 17.63
CA ARG A 99 -15.21 -19.22 17.47
C ARG A 99 -16.69 -19.25 17.84
N THR A 100 -17.55 -19.02 16.85
CA THR A 100 -18.90 -19.54 16.87
C THR A 100 -18.70 -21.03 16.97
N THR A 101 -18.69 -21.47 18.23
CA THR A 101 -19.14 -22.75 18.73
C THR A 101 -19.22 -23.83 17.66
N GLN A 102 -18.41 -24.88 17.84
CA GLN A 102 -18.68 -26.22 17.31
C GLN A 102 -20.18 -26.47 17.14
N GLY A 103 -20.64 -26.82 15.93
CA GLY A 103 -22.02 -27.27 15.77
C GLY A 103 -22.54 -27.32 14.34
N ALA A 104 -22.00 -28.20 13.49
CA ALA A 104 -22.71 -29.04 12.52
C ALA A 104 -21.72 -29.64 11.49
N PRO A 105 -21.69 -30.97 11.27
CA PRO A 105 -21.02 -31.56 10.11
C PRO A 105 -21.75 -31.08 8.84
N GLY A 106 -21.11 -30.26 8.02
CA GLY A 106 -21.68 -29.74 6.76
C GLY A 106 -21.73 -28.21 6.64
N ALA A 107 -21.32 -27.45 7.66
CA ALA A 107 -21.19 -25.99 7.51
C ALA A 107 -19.99 -25.66 6.62
N ALA A 108 -20.24 -24.99 5.49
CA ALA A 108 -19.22 -24.48 4.59
C ALA A 108 -18.20 -23.64 5.37
N THR A 109 -16.91 -23.89 5.13
CA THR A 109 -15.81 -23.09 5.68
C THR A 109 -16.06 -21.62 5.38
N PRO A 110 -16.05 -20.71 6.38
CA PRO A 110 -16.18 -19.29 6.11
C PRO A 110 -15.03 -18.85 5.21
N ASP A 111 -15.38 -18.29 4.03
CA ASP A 111 -14.42 -17.75 3.08
C ASP A 111 -13.54 -16.71 3.78
N THR A 112 -12.27 -17.07 3.99
CA THR A 112 -11.32 -16.23 4.70
C THR A 112 -11.05 -14.99 3.83
N PRO A 113 -11.25 -13.76 4.34
CA PRO A 113 -11.01 -12.55 3.56
C PRO A 113 -9.61 -12.52 2.94
N ALA A 114 -9.53 -12.09 1.67
CA ALA A 114 -8.28 -12.10 0.90
C ALA A 114 -7.14 -11.33 1.60
N GLU A 115 -7.46 -10.32 2.42
CA GLU A 115 -6.52 -9.53 3.20
C GLU A 115 -5.80 -10.27 4.35
N HIS A 116 -6.30 -11.43 4.82
CA HIS A 116 -5.59 -12.28 5.78
C HIS A 116 -4.38 -13.00 5.17
N ALA A 117 -4.30 -13.00 3.84
CA ALA A 117 -3.18 -13.54 3.09
C ALA A 117 -1.88 -12.79 3.25
N PHE A 118 -1.97 -11.50 3.56
CA PHE A 118 -0.82 -10.62 3.50
C PHE A 118 0.18 -11.02 4.58
N PRO A 119 1.44 -11.33 4.20
CA PRO A 119 2.47 -11.59 5.19
C PRO A 119 2.70 -10.33 6.02
N VAL A 120 2.49 -10.41 7.33
CA VAL A 120 2.70 -9.30 8.27
C VAL A 120 4.06 -8.60 8.07
N PRO A 121 5.19 -9.31 7.86
CA PRO A 121 6.48 -8.65 7.62
C PRO A 121 6.48 -7.78 6.36
N VAL A 122 5.76 -8.17 5.31
CA VAL A 122 5.68 -7.41 4.05
C VAL A 122 4.85 -6.15 4.24
N VAL A 123 3.72 -6.24 4.95
CA VAL A 123 2.87 -5.08 5.24
C VAL A 123 3.62 -4.05 6.09
N LEU A 124 4.28 -4.50 7.16
CA LEU A 124 5.07 -3.63 8.03
C LEU A 124 6.28 -3.05 7.30
N GLY A 125 6.98 -3.86 6.51
CA GLY A 125 8.11 -3.42 5.69
C GLY A 125 7.69 -2.35 4.68
N HIS A 126 6.61 -2.58 3.93
CA HIS A 126 6.06 -1.61 3.00
C HIS A 126 5.69 -0.30 3.70
N GLY A 127 4.99 -0.37 4.85
CA GLY A 127 4.63 0.82 5.63
C GLY A 127 5.85 1.60 6.13
N LEU A 128 6.88 0.91 6.64
CA LEU A 128 8.12 1.53 7.09
C LEU A 128 8.85 2.23 5.94
N PHE A 129 9.04 1.54 4.81
CA PHE A 129 9.69 2.12 3.65
C PHE A 129 8.88 3.27 3.03
N ALA A 130 7.55 3.24 3.14
CA ALA A 130 6.71 4.38 2.74
C ALA A 130 6.98 5.63 3.59
N VAL A 131 7.10 5.49 4.92
CA VAL A 131 7.45 6.60 5.82
C VAL A 131 8.86 7.13 5.50
N VAL A 132 9.83 6.23 5.32
CA VAL A 132 11.19 6.61 4.94
C VAL A 132 11.21 7.36 3.61
N THR A 133 10.47 6.88 2.61
CA THR A 133 10.33 7.55 1.30
C THR A 133 9.77 8.96 1.45
N LEU A 134 8.72 9.13 2.25
CA LEU A 134 8.10 10.43 2.49
C LEU A 134 9.08 11.42 3.13
N ILE A 135 9.86 10.98 4.13
CA ILE A 135 10.88 11.80 4.77
C ILE A 135 12.01 12.14 3.78
N LEU A 136 12.51 11.17 3.03
CA LEU A 136 13.61 11.39 2.09
C LEU A 136 13.21 12.33 0.94
N VAL A 137 11.98 12.20 0.43
CA VAL A 137 11.43 13.09 -0.59
C VAL A 137 11.24 14.51 -0.04
N LEU A 138 10.74 14.66 1.19
CA LEU A 138 10.63 15.97 1.84
C LEU A 138 12.01 16.63 1.99
N LEU A 139 12.99 15.90 2.52
CA LEU A 139 14.35 16.41 2.69
C LEU A 139 14.99 16.80 1.36
N ALA A 140 14.76 16.02 0.30
CA ALA A 140 15.21 16.36 -1.04
C ALA A 140 14.49 17.60 -1.61
N ALA A 141 13.18 17.76 -1.40
CA ALA A 141 12.44 18.94 -1.84
C ALA A 141 12.86 20.22 -1.10
N LEU A 142 13.27 20.11 0.17
CA LEU A 142 13.85 21.23 0.93
C LEU A 142 15.26 21.61 0.47
N GLN A 143 15.93 20.74 -0.28
CA GLN A 143 17.30 20.92 -0.79
C GLN A 143 17.33 21.30 -2.28
N ALA A 144 16.19 21.29 -2.96
CA ALA A 144 16.03 21.54 -4.39
C ALA A 144 15.64 23.00 -4.67
#